data_AF-A0A1R3GXH2-F1
#
_entry.id   AF-A0A1R3GXH2-F1
#
_cell.length_a   1.000
_cell.length_b   1.000
_cell.length_c   1.000
_cell.angle_alpha   90.00
_cell.angle_beta   90.00
_cell.angle_gamma   90.00
#
_symmetry.space_group_name_H-M   'P 1'
#
loop_
_entity.id
_entity.type
_entity.pdbx_description
1 polymer ?
#
loop_
_entity_poly.entity_id
_entity_poly.type
_entity_poly.pdbx_seq_one_letter_code
_entity_poly.pdbx_strand_id
1 'polypeptide(L)'
;MVLGSSSFTSTKLTSLSLPSHKTSENALHGGRGASSFKFVRVRASAASSVPKARFVARRKESVSVRQLERPLIEYMSLPASQYSVLDAERIERVDENTFRCYVYRFKFFNFEVCPVLLVKVEERPNGCCIKLLSCKLEGSPMVVAQNDKFNASMVNQISCTNQRDSLVQELTSDAVIEVSIEVPFAFRPIPLGMIESTGTQVLEQILRLMLPRFMAQLIP
;
A
#
# COMPACT_ATOMS: atom_id res chain seq x y z
N MET A 1 -11.60 32.00 -43.80
CA MET A 1 -10.54 32.04 -44.82
C MET A 1 -9.23 31.57 -44.18
N VAL A 2 -8.60 30.57 -44.80
CA VAL A 2 -7.20 30.07 -44.63
C VAL A 2 -6.88 29.42 -43.27
N LEU A 3 -6.91 28.09 -43.11
CA LEU A 3 -5.97 27.02 -43.52
C LEU A 3 -4.58 27.09 -42.85
N GLY A 4 -4.24 26.02 -42.12
CA GLY A 4 -2.93 25.85 -41.48
C GLY A 4 -2.79 24.48 -40.83
N SER A 5 -2.91 23.42 -41.63
CA SER A 5 -2.61 22.02 -41.30
C SER A 5 -1.09 21.77 -41.24
N SER A 6 -0.62 20.99 -40.27
CA SER A 6 0.68 20.32 -40.35
C SER A 6 0.63 18.94 -39.70
N SER A 7 0.66 17.94 -40.59
CA SER A 7 0.86 16.52 -40.34
C SER A 7 2.34 16.21 -40.11
N PHE A 8 2.66 15.26 -39.23
CA PHE A 8 3.95 14.57 -39.24
C PHE A 8 3.79 13.06 -38.98
N THR A 9 3.74 12.36 -40.11
CA THR A 9 4.37 11.07 -40.47
C THR A 9 4.58 9.97 -39.42
N SER A 10 3.86 8.87 -39.69
CA SER A 10 4.05 7.50 -39.21
C SER A 10 5.35 6.89 -39.76
N THR A 11 6.17 6.32 -38.88
CA THR A 11 7.28 5.43 -39.23
C THR A 11 6.85 3.97 -39.04
N LYS A 12 6.85 3.24 -40.15
CA LYS A 12 6.68 1.79 -40.27
C LYS A 12 7.73 1.07 -39.41
N LEU A 13 7.29 0.11 -38.59
CA LEU A 13 8.16 -0.98 -38.13
C LEU A 13 7.90 -2.22 -38.99
N THR A 14 8.97 -2.64 -39.64
CA THR A 14 9.09 -3.76 -40.56
C THR A 14 8.98 -5.09 -39.82
N SER A 15 8.13 -5.96 -40.34
CA SER A 15 8.00 -7.37 -39.94
C SER A 15 9.29 -8.14 -40.26
N LEU A 16 9.89 -8.77 -39.25
CA LEU A 16 10.96 -9.75 -39.42
C LEU A 16 10.38 -11.15 -39.25
N SER A 17 10.18 -11.82 -40.37
CA SER A 17 9.88 -13.24 -40.51
C SER A 17 11.21 -14.01 -40.53
N LEU A 18 11.34 -15.06 -39.73
CA LEU A 18 12.46 -16.01 -39.75
C LEU A 18 11.92 -17.45 -39.91
N PRO A 19 12.71 -18.37 -40.50
CA PRO A 19 12.22 -19.28 -41.51
C PRO A 19 11.89 -20.68 -40.97
N SER A 20 10.90 -21.29 -41.62
CA SER A 20 10.57 -22.72 -41.52
C SER A 20 11.58 -23.54 -42.32
N HIS A 21 12.29 -24.47 -41.67
CA HIS A 21 13.08 -25.50 -42.35
C HIS A 21 12.50 -26.89 -42.07
N LYS A 22 12.09 -27.56 -43.15
CA LYS A 22 11.80 -29.00 -43.24
C LYS A 22 13.07 -29.72 -43.72
N THR A 23 13.40 -30.87 -43.11
CA THR A 23 14.09 -32.03 -43.76
C THR A 23 14.01 -33.21 -42.78
N SER A 24 13.23 -34.25 -43.06
CA SER A 24 13.53 -35.47 -43.84
C SER A 24 14.16 -36.60 -43.01
N GLU A 25 13.52 -37.76 -43.11
CA GLU A 25 13.93 -39.08 -42.65
C GLU A 25 15.28 -39.52 -43.25
N ASN A 26 16.05 -40.30 -42.47
CA ASN A 26 16.75 -41.50 -42.93
C ASN A 26 17.26 -42.35 -41.75
N ALA A 27 17.30 -43.66 -41.99
CA ALA A 27 17.31 -44.73 -41.01
C ALA A 27 18.70 -45.27 -40.61
N LEU A 28 18.76 -45.77 -39.36
CA LEU A 28 19.44 -46.96 -38.82
C LEU A 28 20.89 -47.31 -39.21
N HIS A 29 21.80 -47.28 -38.23
CA HIS A 29 22.40 -48.51 -37.66
C HIS A 29 23.31 -48.25 -36.43
N GLY A 30 23.05 -49.00 -35.35
CA GLY A 30 24.07 -49.67 -34.51
C GLY A 30 24.87 -48.85 -33.49
N GLY A 31 24.62 -49.08 -32.19
CA GLY A 31 25.60 -48.74 -31.16
C GLY A 31 25.05 -48.71 -29.73
N ARG A 32 25.53 -49.62 -28.89
CA ARG A 32 25.14 -49.83 -27.48
C ARG A 32 25.37 -48.58 -26.61
N GLY A 33 24.41 -48.27 -25.74
CA GLY A 33 24.59 -47.26 -24.69
C GLY A 33 23.28 -46.88 -24.00
N ALA A 34 22.75 -47.75 -23.15
CA ALA A 34 21.57 -47.45 -22.33
C ALA A 34 21.93 -46.38 -21.29
N SER A 35 21.58 -45.12 -21.56
CA SER A 35 21.50 -44.06 -20.56
C SER A 35 20.06 -43.53 -20.56
N SER A 36 19.30 -43.99 -19.58
CA SER A 36 17.90 -43.61 -19.37
C SER A 36 17.86 -42.15 -18.91
N PHE A 37 17.78 -41.21 -19.85
CA PHE A 37 17.44 -39.83 -19.54
C PHE A 37 15.95 -39.77 -19.24
N LYS A 38 15.62 -39.84 -17.95
CA LYS A 38 14.27 -39.62 -17.44
C LYS A 38 13.90 -38.16 -17.71
N PHE A 39 13.14 -37.92 -18.78
CA PHE A 39 12.43 -36.66 -18.94
C PHE A 39 11.38 -36.56 -17.83
N VAL A 40 11.70 -35.77 -16.80
CA VAL A 40 10.72 -35.37 -15.79
C VAL A 40 9.70 -34.50 -16.48
N ARG A 41 8.55 -35.09 -16.81
CA ARG A 41 7.39 -34.36 -17.31
C ARG A 41 6.82 -33.56 -16.15
N VAL A 42 7.25 -32.31 -16.01
CA VAL A 42 6.67 -31.38 -15.05
C VAL A 42 5.23 -31.11 -15.50
N ARG A 43 4.27 -31.73 -14.81
CA ARG A 43 2.85 -31.44 -14.97
C ARG A 43 2.62 -30.08 -14.31
N ALA A 44 2.60 -29.02 -15.11
CA ALA A 44 2.18 -27.70 -14.65
C ALA A 44 0.69 -27.78 -14.29
N SER A 45 0.39 -27.92 -13.01
CA SER A 45 -0.96 -27.71 -12.49
C SER A 45 -1.30 -26.24 -12.65
N ALA A 46 -2.10 -25.91 -13.67
CA ALA A 46 -2.63 -24.58 -13.88
C ALA A 46 -3.73 -24.28 -12.84
N ALA A 47 -3.31 -23.99 -11.62
CA ALA A 47 -3.98 -22.96 -10.83
C ALA A 47 -3.12 -21.71 -11.02
N SER A 48 -3.30 -21.00 -12.14
CA SER A 48 -2.57 -19.77 -12.42
C SER A 48 -3.11 -18.64 -11.53
N SER A 49 -2.86 -18.72 -10.23
CA SER A 49 -3.10 -17.58 -9.36
C SER A 49 -2.09 -16.50 -9.73
N VAL A 50 -2.58 -15.29 -9.99
CA VAL A 50 -1.72 -14.12 -10.17
C VAL A 50 -0.84 -14.01 -8.92
N PRO A 51 0.49 -13.84 -9.05
CA PRO A 51 1.37 -13.70 -7.89
C PRO A 51 0.87 -12.58 -6.99
N LYS A 52 0.82 -12.83 -5.67
CA LYS A 52 0.42 -11.84 -4.67
C LYS A 52 1.62 -11.46 -3.82
N ALA A 53 1.84 -10.17 -3.61
CA ALA A 53 2.84 -9.64 -2.70
C ALA A 53 2.13 -9.14 -1.44
N ARG A 54 2.73 -9.39 -0.27
CA ARG A 54 2.23 -8.86 1.01
C ARG A 54 3.33 -8.11 1.74
N PHE A 55 3.02 -6.91 2.20
CA PHE A 55 3.94 -6.10 2.98
C PHE A 55 3.22 -5.41 4.14
N VAL A 56 3.93 -5.30 5.25
CA VAL A 56 3.41 -4.86 6.55
C VAL A 56 4.40 -3.90 7.16
N ALA A 57 3.91 -2.80 7.71
CA ALA A 57 4.71 -1.89 8.52
C ALA A 57 3.99 -1.60 9.84
N ARG A 58 4.78 -1.45 10.90
CA ARG A 58 4.31 -1.05 12.22
C ARG A 58 5.21 0.06 12.76
N ARG A 59 4.61 1.08 13.34
CA ARG A 59 5.33 2.11 14.10
C ARG A 59 4.58 2.41 15.38
N LYS A 60 5.33 2.43 16.48
CA LYS A 60 4.88 2.90 17.78
C LYS A 60 5.57 4.22 18.08
N GLU A 61 4.79 5.23 18.47
CA GLU A 61 5.28 6.55 18.88
C GLU A 61 4.73 6.87 20.27
N SER A 62 5.56 7.47 21.12
CA SER A 62 5.16 7.95 22.44
C SER A 62 5.55 9.41 22.59
N VAL A 63 4.65 10.22 23.14
CA VAL A 63 4.91 11.62 23.47
C VAL A 63 4.50 11.90 24.91
N SER A 64 5.35 12.61 25.64
CA SER A 64 5.04 13.09 26.98
C SER A 64 4.20 14.36 26.90
N VAL A 65 3.04 14.36 27.57
CA VAL A 65 2.08 15.45 27.62
C VAL A 65 1.98 15.95 29.05
N ARG A 66 2.14 17.26 29.25
CA ARG A 66 1.89 17.89 30.56
C ARG A 66 0.40 17.91 30.81
N GLN A 67 -0.03 17.50 31.99
CA GLN A 67 -1.44 17.62 32.35
C GLN A 67 -1.83 19.11 32.40
N LEU A 68 -2.93 19.45 31.73
CA LEU A 68 -3.57 20.76 31.81
C LEU A 68 -4.71 20.70 32.84
N GLU A 69 -5.47 21.80 32.98
CA GLU A 69 -6.63 21.87 33.89
C GLU A 69 -7.64 20.73 33.66
N ARG A 70 -7.82 20.32 32.40
CA ARG A 70 -8.56 19.11 32.04
C ARG A 70 -7.61 17.92 31.90
N PRO A 71 -7.83 16.80 32.63
CA PRO A 71 -7.01 15.61 32.50
C PRO A 71 -6.98 15.09 31.06
N LEU A 72 -5.80 14.73 30.56
CA LEU A 72 -5.62 14.22 29.19
C LEU A 72 -6.52 13.01 28.91
N ILE A 73 -6.72 12.13 29.90
CA ILE A 73 -7.63 10.98 29.81
C ILE A 73 -9.08 11.39 29.50
N GLU A 74 -9.57 12.48 30.10
CA GLU A 74 -10.93 12.98 29.87
C GLU A 74 -11.05 13.67 28.51
N TYR A 75 -9.98 14.31 28.04
CA TYR A 75 -9.91 14.83 26.68
C TYR A 75 -9.90 13.69 25.66
N MET A 76 -9.05 12.67 25.86
CA MET A 76 -8.91 11.50 24.97
C MET A 76 -10.15 10.61 24.90
N SER A 77 -11.02 10.69 25.91
CA SER A 77 -12.31 10.00 25.96
C SER A 77 -13.45 10.76 25.28
N LEU A 78 -13.18 11.96 24.73
CA LEU A 78 -14.19 12.72 24.02
C LEU A 78 -14.59 12.03 22.72
N PRO A 79 -15.84 12.24 22.26
CA PRO A 79 -16.25 11.80 20.95
C PRO A 79 -15.42 12.41 19.83
N ALA A 80 -15.20 11.62 18.77
CA ALA A 80 -14.45 12.04 17.59
C ALA A 80 -14.97 13.38 17.02
N SER A 81 -16.28 13.64 17.12
CA SER A 81 -16.94 14.85 16.67
C SER A 81 -16.48 16.13 17.37
N GLN A 82 -16.00 16.03 18.61
CA GLN A 82 -15.54 17.16 19.43
C GLN A 82 -14.09 17.55 19.17
N TYR A 83 -13.32 16.71 18.47
CA TYR A 83 -12.00 17.09 18.01
C TYR A 83 -12.12 17.95 16.75
N SER A 84 -11.33 19.01 16.71
CA SER A 84 -11.03 19.69 15.45
C SER A 84 -10.39 18.68 14.49
N VAL A 85 -10.69 18.82 13.21
CA VAL A 85 -10.03 18.03 12.18
C VAL A 85 -8.54 18.35 12.22
N LEU A 86 -7.74 17.35 12.58
CA LEU A 86 -6.35 17.53 13.00
C LEU A 86 -5.48 18.13 11.88
N ASP A 87 -5.73 17.75 10.62
CA ASP A 87 -5.11 18.33 9.42
C ASP A 87 -6.20 18.67 8.39
N ALA A 88 -6.74 19.88 8.44
CA ALA A 88 -7.83 20.31 7.56
C ALA A 88 -7.44 20.38 6.07
N GLU A 89 -6.15 20.35 5.72
CA GLU A 89 -5.71 20.30 4.32
C GLU A 89 -5.81 18.88 3.75
N ARG A 90 -5.77 17.85 4.60
CA ARG A 90 -5.66 16.44 4.18
C ARG A 90 -6.73 15.54 4.75
N ILE A 91 -7.50 16.00 5.72
CA ILE A 91 -8.51 15.23 6.40
C ILE A 91 -9.84 15.95 6.21
N GLU A 92 -10.81 15.23 5.69
CA GLU A 92 -12.19 15.69 5.54
C GLU A 92 -13.06 14.83 6.44
N ARG A 93 -13.89 15.47 7.27
CA ARG A 93 -14.89 14.75 8.05
C ARG A 93 -16.04 14.32 7.14
N VAL A 94 -16.35 13.02 7.12
CA VAL A 94 -17.45 12.45 6.33
C VAL A 94 -18.71 12.35 7.17
N ASP A 95 -18.58 11.91 8.42
CA ASP A 95 -19.65 11.84 9.42
C ASP A 95 -19.07 12.05 10.83
N GLU A 96 -19.82 11.73 11.89
CA GLU A 96 -19.41 11.94 13.28
C GLU A 96 -18.10 11.24 13.66
N ASN A 97 -17.83 10.05 13.12
CA ASN A 97 -16.67 9.22 13.47
C ASN A 97 -15.88 8.70 12.27
N THR A 98 -16.27 9.05 11.05
CA THR A 98 -15.61 8.66 9.80
C THR A 98 -14.95 9.86 9.14
N PHE A 99 -13.72 9.64 8.69
CA PHE A 99 -12.88 10.65 8.08
C PHE A 99 -12.29 10.12 6.77
N ARG A 100 -12.14 11.02 5.81
CA ARG A 100 -11.42 10.79 4.57
C ARG A 100 -10.05 11.44 4.69
N CYS A 101 -8.99 10.67 4.52
CA CYS A 101 -7.62 11.13 4.67
C CYS A 101 -6.85 10.98 3.35
N TYR A 102 -6.29 12.08 2.87
CA TYR A 102 -5.43 12.14 1.69
C TYR A 102 -3.98 11.94 2.10
N VAL A 103 -3.42 10.78 1.77
CA VAL A 103 -2.02 10.46 2.07
C VAL A 103 -1.12 11.14 1.04
N TYR A 104 0.08 11.55 1.47
CA TYR A 104 1.08 12.11 0.56
C TYR A 104 1.32 11.22 -0.65
N ARG A 105 1.45 11.85 -1.81
CA ARG A 105 1.82 11.19 -3.05
C ARG A 105 3.22 10.61 -2.94
N PHE A 106 3.39 9.33 -3.24
CA PHE A 106 4.69 8.65 -3.20
C PHE A 106 4.94 7.84 -4.47
N LYS A 107 6.22 7.55 -4.73
CA LYS A 107 6.63 6.67 -5.82
C LYS A 107 6.73 5.24 -5.34
N PHE A 108 6.12 4.34 -6.09
CA PHE A 108 6.23 2.89 -5.93
C PHE A 108 6.72 2.31 -7.26
N PHE A 109 8.02 2.07 -7.35
CA PHE A 109 8.73 1.81 -8.60
C PHE A 109 8.44 2.91 -9.65
N ASN A 110 7.88 2.54 -10.81
CA ASN A 110 7.58 3.44 -11.91
C ASN A 110 6.19 4.07 -11.81
N PHE A 111 5.45 3.81 -10.72
CA PHE A 111 4.15 4.43 -10.48
C PHE A 111 4.26 5.50 -9.41
N GLU A 112 3.44 6.52 -9.58
CA GLU A 112 3.21 7.54 -8.58
C GLU A 112 1.78 7.41 -8.08
N VAL A 113 1.62 7.27 -6.77
CA VAL A 113 0.38 6.81 -6.15
C VAL A 113 -0.04 7.82 -5.08
N CYS A 114 -1.33 8.13 -5.05
CA CYS A 114 -1.94 8.98 -4.03
C CYS A 114 -3.07 8.19 -3.32
N PRO A 115 -2.82 7.57 -2.16
CA PRO A 115 -3.85 6.86 -1.42
C PRO A 115 -4.83 7.82 -0.75
N VAL A 116 -6.12 7.51 -0.87
CA VAL A 116 -7.22 8.14 -0.16
C VAL A 116 -7.84 7.09 0.76
N LEU A 117 -7.73 7.33 2.06
CA LEU A 117 -8.20 6.43 3.11
C LEU A 117 -9.56 6.89 3.60
N LEU A 118 -10.49 5.95 3.78
CA LEU A 118 -11.67 6.16 4.59
C LEU A 118 -11.46 5.43 5.91
N VAL A 119 -11.43 6.16 7.02
CA VAL A 119 -11.14 5.63 8.35
C VAL A 119 -12.28 5.89 9.32
N LYS A 120 -12.47 5.00 10.28
CA LYS A 120 -13.43 5.17 11.38
C LYS A 120 -12.69 5.25 12.70
N VAL A 121 -13.11 6.17 13.56
CA VAL A 121 -12.63 6.33 14.93
C VAL A 121 -13.59 5.63 15.88
N GLU A 122 -13.08 4.72 16.68
CA GLU A 122 -13.81 4.05 17.76
C GLU A 122 -13.25 4.51 19.10
N GLU A 123 -14.09 5.08 19.94
CA GLU A 123 -13.73 5.51 21.29
C GLU A 123 -13.38 4.32 22.18
N ARG A 124 -12.42 4.51 23.09
CA ARG A 124 -11.99 3.54 24.09
C ARG A 124 -11.86 4.24 25.46
N PRO A 125 -11.96 3.50 26.58
CA PRO A 125 -11.86 4.10 27.91
C PRO A 125 -10.56 4.87 28.21
N ASN A 126 -9.50 4.63 27.44
CA ASN A 126 -8.19 5.23 27.61
C ASN A 126 -7.61 5.83 26.32
N GLY A 127 -8.46 6.16 25.35
CA GLY A 127 -8.04 6.71 24.06
C GLY A 127 -8.99 6.33 22.94
N CYS A 128 -8.44 6.00 21.77
CA CYS A 128 -9.26 5.66 20.62
C CYS A 128 -8.56 4.65 19.69
N CYS A 129 -9.35 4.04 18.81
CA CYS A 129 -8.90 3.10 17.81
C CYS A 129 -9.33 3.61 16.44
N ILE A 130 -8.37 3.92 15.57
CA ILE A 130 -8.64 4.32 14.19
C ILE A 130 -8.50 3.09 13.31
N LYS A 131 -9.56 2.75 12.57
CA LYS A 131 -9.60 1.60 11.67
C LYS A 131 -9.82 2.03 10.24
N LEU A 132 -9.11 1.40 9.31
CA LEU A 132 -9.35 1.57 7.88
C LEU A 132 -10.66 0.87 7.48
N LEU A 133 -11.58 1.62 6.87
CA LEU A 133 -12.78 1.08 6.24
C LEU A 133 -12.51 0.74 4.77
N SER A 134 -11.82 1.63 4.05
CA SER A 134 -11.41 1.40 2.67
C SER A 134 -10.22 2.27 2.29
N CYS A 135 -9.49 1.85 1.27
CA CYS A 135 -8.39 2.60 0.67
C CYS A 135 -8.61 2.60 -0.83
N LYS A 136 -8.47 3.77 -1.46
CA LYS A 136 -8.46 3.91 -2.91
C LYS A 136 -7.20 4.62 -3.35
N LEU A 137 -6.65 4.23 -4.48
CA LEU A 137 -5.53 4.86 -5.13
C LEU A 137 -6.05 5.82 -6.20
N GLU A 138 -5.65 7.08 -6.08
CA GLU A 138 -5.82 8.12 -7.08
C GLU A 138 -4.52 8.32 -7.86
N GLY A 139 -4.63 8.77 -9.12
CA GLY A 139 -3.50 8.98 -10.00
C GLY A 139 -3.82 8.66 -11.46
N SER A 140 -2.86 8.07 -12.16
CA SER A 140 -3.04 7.69 -13.56
C SER A 140 -4.09 6.58 -13.73
N PRO A 141 -4.68 6.39 -14.92
CA PRO A 141 -5.61 5.29 -15.18
C PRO A 141 -5.06 3.91 -14.82
N MET A 142 -3.73 3.72 -14.95
CA MET A 142 -3.07 2.49 -14.58
C MET A 142 -3.07 2.23 -13.06
N VAL A 143 -2.95 3.29 -12.25
CA VAL A 143 -2.99 3.24 -10.79
C VAL A 143 -4.41 3.00 -10.30
N VAL A 144 -5.39 3.73 -10.87
CA VAL A 144 -6.81 3.57 -10.54
C VAL A 144 -7.29 2.15 -10.87
N ALA A 145 -6.82 1.55 -11.96
CA ALA A 145 -7.11 0.16 -12.32
C ALA A 145 -6.52 -0.90 -11.36
N GLN A 146 -5.67 -0.50 -10.40
CA GLN A 146 -5.22 -1.40 -9.35
C GLN A 146 -6.18 -1.47 -8.17
N ASN A 147 -7.18 -0.58 -8.06
CA ASN A 147 -8.10 -0.56 -6.91
C ASN A 147 -8.82 -1.90 -6.67
N ASP A 148 -9.10 -2.65 -7.72
CA ASP A 148 -9.75 -3.97 -7.63
C ASP A 148 -8.74 -5.13 -7.43
N LYS A 149 -7.44 -4.80 -7.34
CA LYS A 149 -6.32 -5.75 -7.32
C LYS A 149 -5.46 -5.63 -6.07
N PHE A 150 -5.86 -4.82 -5.10
CA PHE A 150 -5.22 -4.77 -3.79
C PHE A 150 -6.23 -4.80 -2.67
N ASN A 151 -5.75 -5.19 -1.49
CA ASN A 151 -6.45 -5.07 -0.23
C ASN A 151 -5.52 -4.39 0.77
N ALA A 152 -6.09 -3.53 1.61
CA ALA A 152 -5.37 -2.84 2.67
C ALA A 152 -6.15 -2.94 3.98
N SER A 153 -5.42 -3.15 5.07
CA SER A 153 -5.93 -3.02 6.43
C SER A 153 -5.01 -2.09 7.21
N MET A 154 -5.60 -1.30 8.10
CA MET A 154 -4.83 -0.47 9.02
C MET A 154 -5.59 -0.32 10.33
N VAL A 155 -4.84 -0.38 11.42
CA VAL A 155 -5.30 -0.08 12.78
C VAL A 155 -4.28 0.81 13.44
N ASN A 156 -4.72 1.94 14.00
CA ASN A 156 -3.93 2.78 14.88
C ASN A 156 -4.60 2.84 16.26
N GLN A 157 -3.90 2.35 17.27
CA GLN A 157 -4.36 2.38 18.66
C GLN A 157 -3.70 3.54 19.38
N ILE A 158 -4.50 4.48 19.86
CA ILE A 158 -4.07 5.60 20.67
C ILE A 158 -4.47 5.32 22.11
N SER A 159 -3.52 5.42 23.02
CA SER A 159 -3.76 5.21 24.45
C SER A 159 -2.95 6.19 25.29
N CYS A 160 -3.56 6.74 26.34
CA CYS A 160 -2.86 7.49 27.38
C CYS A 160 -2.62 6.64 28.63
N THR A 161 -1.48 6.85 29.26
CA THR A 161 -1.13 6.17 30.52
C THR A 161 -1.98 6.71 31.68
N ASN A 162 -2.69 5.82 32.36
CA ASN A 162 -3.53 6.13 33.53
C ASN A 162 -2.71 6.30 34.83
N GLN A 163 -1.73 7.20 34.83
CA GLN A 163 -1.08 7.66 36.07
C GLN A 163 -1.76 8.96 36.50
N ARG A 164 -2.59 8.88 37.55
CA ARG A 164 -3.34 10.03 38.07
C ARG A 164 -2.48 11.00 38.89
N ASP A 165 -1.37 10.53 39.43
CA ASP A 165 -0.51 11.29 40.34
C ASP A 165 0.72 11.90 39.64
N SER A 166 0.84 11.76 38.32
CA SER A 166 1.95 12.30 37.55
C SER A 166 1.55 13.57 36.79
N LEU A 167 2.34 14.63 36.97
CA LEU A 167 2.20 15.90 36.21
C LEU A 167 2.41 15.71 34.69
N VAL A 168 2.99 14.58 34.30
CA VAL A 168 3.27 14.19 32.92
C VAL A 168 2.60 12.85 32.65
N GLN A 169 1.80 12.78 31.59
CA GLN A 169 1.27 11.53 31.06
C GLN A 169 1.94 11.19 29.73
N GLU A 170 1.97 9.91 29.39
CA GLU A 170 2.46 9.44 28.10
C GLU A 170 1.28 9.13 27.19
N LEU A 171 1.23 9.81 26.04
CA LEU A 171 0.34 9.48 24.93
C LEU A 171 1.09 8.56 23.98
N THR A 172 0.57 7.36 23.77
CA THR A 172 1.16 6.35 22.90
C THR A 172 0.25 6.10 21.72
N SER A 173 0.82 6.01 20.52
CA SER A 173 0.15 5.57 19.31
C SER A 173 0.89 4.37 18.72
N ASP A 174 0.15 3.30 18.41
CA ASP A 174 0.67 2.07 17.82
C ASP A 174 -0.11 1.78 16.53
N ALA A 175 0.53 2.06 15.40
CA ALA A 175 -0.06 1.95 14.08
C ALA A 175 0.52 0.75 13.32
N VAL A 176 -0.37 -0.08 12.76
CA VAL A 176 -0.03 -1.21 11.88
C VAL A 176 -0.77 -1.01 10.57
N ILE A 177 -0.04 -1.14 9.45
CA ILE A 177 -0.58 -1.13 8.10
C ILE A 177 -0.17 -2.44 7.43
N GLU A 178 -1.12 -3.13 6.82
CA GLU A 178 -0.89 -4.30 5.98
C GLU A 178 -1.51 -4.06 4.60
N VAL A 179 -0.76 -4.38 3.56
CA VAL A 179 -1.20 -4.29 2.18
C VAL A 179 -0.87 -5.59 1.47
N SER A 180 -1.86 -6.10 0.74
CA SER A 180 -1.73 -7.25 -0.16
C SER A 180 -2.10 -6.83 -1.56
N ILE A 181 -1.22 -7.04 -2.53
CA ILE A 181 -1.44 -6.64 -3.94
C ILE A 181 -1.29 -7.85 -4.86
N GLU A 182 -2.09 -7.90 -5.91
CA GLU A 182 -1.79 -8.73 -7.08
C GLU A 182 -0.70 -8.05 -7.89
N VAL A 183 0.38 -8.76 -8.18
CA VAL A 183 1.55 -8.21 -8.87
C VAL A 183 1.13 -7.82 -10.30
N PRO A 184 1.15 -6.52 -10.64
CA PRO A 184 0.81 -6.06 -11.99
C PRO A 184 1.76 -6.66 -13.02
N PHE A 185 1.29 -6.80 -14.27
CA PHE A 185 2.09 -7.36 -15.36
C PHE A 185 3.47 -6.68 -15.50
N ALA A 186 3.50 -5.36 -15.36
CA ALA A 186 4.72 -4.55 -15.45
C ALA A 186 5.79 -4.90 -14.39
N PHE A 187 5.40 -5.52 -13.27
CA PHE A 187 6.30 -5.89 -12.17
C PHE A 187 6.64 -7.37 -12.14
N ARG A 188 6.11 -8.19 -13.06
CA ARG A 188 6.44 -9.62 -13.14
C ARG A 188 7.95 -9.93 -13.30
N PRO A 189 8.77 -9.08 -13.96
CA PRO A 189 10.21 -9.30 -13.99
C PRO A 189 10.92 -9.04 -12.65
N ILE A 190 10.26 -8.34 -11.72
CA ILE A 190 10.82 -7.96 -10.42
C ILE A 190 10.64 -9.12 -9.44
N PRO A 191 11.69 -9.54 -8.70
CA PRO A 191 11.56 -10.58 -7.68
C PRO A 191 10.52 -10.20 -6.62
N LEU A 192 9.67 -11.15 -6.23
CA LEU A 192 8.56 -10.90 -5.30
C LEU A 192 9.04 -10.29 -3.97
N GLY A 193 10.12 -10.81 -3.38
CA GLY A 193 10.69 -10.27 -2.15
C GLY A 193 11.20 -8.83 -2.27
N MET A 194 11.58 -8.39 -3.48
CA MET A 194 11.96 -6.99 -3.74
C MET A 194 10.73 -6.08 -3.75
N ILE A 195 9.60 -6.56 -4.28
CA ILE A 195 8.31 -5.85 -4.24
C ILE A 195 7.86 -5.72 -2.78
N GLU A 196 7.91 -6.80 -2.01
CA GLU A 196 7.49 -6.80 -0.59
C GLU A 196 8.38 -5.90 0.26
N SER A 197 9.71 -6.00 0.13
CA SER A 197 10.62 -5.12 0.87
C SER A 197 10.47 -3.65 0.50
N THR A 198 10.32 -3.33 -0.78
CA THR A 198 10.05 -1.95 -1.24
C THR A 198 8.72 -1.45 -0.69
N GLY A 199 7.68 -2.29 -0.72
CA GLY A 199 6.36 -1.97 -0.15
C GLY A 199 6.43 -1.69 1.34
N THR A 200 7.10 -2.55 2.10
CA THR A 200 7.33 -2.35 3.54
C THR A 200 8.06 -1.03 3.81
N GLN A 201 9.14 -0.74 3.07
CA GLN A 201 9.88 0.51 3.24
C GLN A 201 9.01 1.74 2.96
N VAL A 202 8.18 1.71 1.92
CA VAL A 202 7.24 2.80 1.63
C VAL A 202 6.25 3.00 2.77
N LEU A 203 5.62 1.93 3.27
CA LEU A 203 4.70 2.02 4.40
C LEU A 203 5.39 2.52 5.67
N GLU A 204 6.62 2.08 5.95
CA GLU A 204 7.41 2.59 7.06
C GLU A 204 7.67 4.09 6.92
N GLN A 205 8.05 4.58 5.74
CA GLN A 205 8.27 6.01 5.52
C GLN A 205 7.01 6.83 5.70
N ILE A 206 5.86 6.32 5.22
CA ILE A 206 4.55 6.96 5.44
C ILE A 206 4.27 7.07 6.95
N LEU A 207 4.37 5.97 7.70
CA LEU A 207 4.22 5.99 9.15
C LEU A 207 5.23 6.92 9.81
N ARG A 208 6.45 7.02 9.27
CA ARG A 208 7.48 7.88 9.84
C ARG A 208 7.18 9.37 9.73
N LEU A 209 6.49 9.79 8.68
CA LEU A 209 6.14 11.19 8.44
C LEU A 209 4.78 11.55 9.05
N MET A 210 3.80 10.65 8.95
CA MET A 210 2.42 10.93 9.35
C MET A 210 2.20 10.81 10.85
N LEU A 211 2.74 9.76 11.48
CA LEU A 211 2.42 9.43 12.86
C LEU A 211 2.84 10.54 13.86
N PRO A 212 4.06 11.11 13.77
CA PRO A 212 4.45 12.19 14.67
C PRO A 212 3.61 13.47 14.49
N ARG A 213 3.22 13.79 13.25
CA ARG A 213 2.35 14.96 12.96
C ARG A 213 0.96 14.79 13.57
N PHE A 214 0.39 13.61 13.40
CA PHE A 214 -0.88 13.24 14.02
C PHE A 214 -0.80 13.34 15.56
N MET A 215 0.27 12.82 16.16
CA MET A 215 0.47 12.88 17.62
C MET A 215 0.61 14.32 18.13
N ALA A 216 1.31 15.20 17.40
CA ALA A 216 1.44 16.60 17.77
C ALA A 216 0.11 17.35 17.76
N GLN A 217 -0.83 16.97 16.89
CA GLN A 217 -2.15 17.60 16.80
C GLN A 217 -3.14 17.12 17.87
N LEU A 218 -2.85 15.98 18.52
CA LEU A 218 -3.63 15.43 19.63
C LEU A 218 -3.27 16.04 20.99
N ILE A 219 -2.20 16.83 21.06
CA ILE A 219 -1.79 17.49 22.29
C ILE A 219 -2.61 18.79 22.42
N PRO A 220 -3.45 18.91 23.46
CA PRO A 220 -4.27 20.11 23.69
C PRO A 220 -3.45 21.35 24.06
#